data_AF-A0A7X1H505-F1
#
_entry.id   AF-A0A7X1H505-F1
#
_cell.length_a   1.000
_cell.length_b   1.000
_cell.length_c   1.000
_cell.angle_alpha   90.00
_cell.angle_beta   90.00
_cell.angle_gamma   90.00
#
_symmetry.space_group_name_H-M   'P 1'
#
loop_
_entity.id
_entity.type
_entity.pdbx_description
1 polymer ?
#
loop_
_entity_poly.entity_id
_entity_poly.type
_entity_poly.pdbx_seq_one_letter_code
_entity_poly.pdbx_strand_id
1 'polypeptide(L)'
;MNQTLKDKVAIIRESLKAGSVDFMEVSGSFRVDFDAGHAVYIYVETYDNLITARFETKEADPDKRRFEIDKLRDVLVREISFADISEFQEAQSVNNRYIYTASVDIDDSVFFHETIVIGNEIPEGDEVLLIQENEEESISDALEIPTERPIALSPVEEVIEQLETIDAKMLRQSLDMVNLKRSSNVRMALTRIFRSAGDAEELTLSIQNEAGKLTSHNDLGDLRMIKAIHTDGFLEPVIGLLCEEVFGKNLNS
;
A
#
# COMPACT_ATOMS: atom_id res chain seq x y z
N MET A 1 8.44 -7.42 13.57
CA MET A 1 7.46 -6.58 12.83
C MET A 1 7.40 -7.13 11.43
N ASN A 2 6.22 -7.49 10.92
CA ASN A 2 6.09 -7.86 9.51
C ASN A 2 6.23 -6.59 8.69
N GLN A 3 7.25 -6.52 7.84
CA GLN A 3 7.44 -5.36 6.97
C GLN A 3 6.41 -5.38 5.86
N THR A 4 5.97 -4.19 5.50
CA THR A 4 5.08 -4.05 4.35
C THR A 4 5.91 -4.13 3.08
N LEU A 5 5.29 -4.57 2.00
CA LEU A 5 5.91 -4.57 0.67
C LEU A 5 6.39 -3.17 0.25
N LYS A 6 5.68 -2.15 0.73
CA LYS A 6 6.04 -0.73 0.53
C LYS A 6 7.39 -0.40 1.17
N ASP A 7 7.70 -0.97 2.33
CA ASP A 7 8.99 -0.76 3.03
C ASP A 7 10.13 -1.43 2.26
N LYS A 8 9.92 -2.67 1.79
CA LYS A 8 10.88 -3.41 0.95
C LYS A 8 11.23 -2.63 -0.31
N VAL A 9 10.23 -2.11 -1.01
CA VAL A 9 10.39 -1.28 -2.21
C VAL A 9 11.12 0.03 -1.92
N ALA A 10 10.83 0.66 -0.78
CA ALA A 10 11.49 1.90 -0.37
C ALA A 10 13.00 1.67 -0.16
N ILE A 11 13.40 0.55 0.44
CA ILE A 11 14.82 0.24 0.65
C ILE A 11 15.55 -0.01 -0.66
N ILE A 12 14.96 -0.80 -1.57
CA ILE A 12 15.53 -1.00 -2.91
C ILE A 12 15.73 0.36 -3.59
N ARG A 13 14.70 1.22 -3.54
CA ARG A 13 14.74 2.55 -4.13
C ARG A 13 15.86 3.41 -3.56
N GLU A 14 15.96 3.52 -2.23
CA GLU A 14 16.98 4.36 -1.60
C GLU A 14 18.40 3.81 -1.81
N SER A 15 18.57 2.48 -1.83
CA SER A 15 19.85 1.88 -2.20
C SER A 15 20.27 2.22 -3.62
N LEU A 16 19.37 2.12 -4.60
CA LEU A 16 19.67 2.42 -6.00
C LEU A 16 19.98 3.91 -6.20
N LYS A 17 19.29 4.81 -5.49
CA LYS A 17 19.59 6.25 -5.49
C LYS A 17 20.96 6.58 -4.88
N ALA A 18 21.39 5.80 -3.87
CA ALA A 18 22.70 5.97 -3.26
C ALA A 18 23.84 5.40 -4.14
N GLY A 19 23.51 4.48 -5.07
CA GLY A 19 24.43 3.91 -6.03
C GLY A 19 24.81 4.85 -7.17
N SER A 20 25.59 4.33 -8.13
CA SER A 20 26.04 5.09 -9.31
C SER A 20 25.15 4.93 -10.54
N VAL A 21 23.95 4.37 -10.36
CA VAL A 21 23.03 4.04 -11.46
C VAL A 21 22.02 5.15 -11.70
N ASP A 22 21.67 5.37 -12.96
CA ASP A 22 20.65 6.34 -13.32
C ASP A 22 19.27 5.80 -12.92
N PHE A 23 18.56 6.57 -12.09
CA PHE A 23 17.27 6.19 -11.51
C PHE A 23 16.16 7.15 -11.96
N MET A 24 15.01 6.60 -12.38
CA MET A 24 13.82 7.37 -12.76
C MET A 24 12.54 6.75 -12.20
N GLU A 25 11.73 7.54 -11.51
CA GLU A 25 10.43 7.09 -10.97
C GLU A 25 9.32 7.17 -12.04
N VAL A 26 8.53 6.10 -12.18
CA VAL A 26 7.48 5.98 -13.19
C VAL A 26 6.22 5.35 -12.58
N SER A 27 5.26 6.19 -12.17
CA SER A 27 3.88 5.78 -11.80
C SER A 27 3.79 4.55 -10.88
N GLY A 28 4.51 4.55 -9.76
CA GLY A 28 4.49 3.43 -8.79
C GLY A 28 5.46 2.28 -9.12
N SER A 29 6.18 2.39 -10.22
CA SER A 29 7.39 1.62 -10.53
C SER A 29 8.59 2.55 -10.58
N PHE A 30 9.79 1.98 -10.72
CA PHE A 30 10.96 2.77 -11.07
C PHE A 30 11.80 2.06 -12.12
N ARG A 31 12.43 2.85 -12.97
CA ARG A 31 13.34 2.44 -14.01
C ARG A 31 14.76 2.71 -13.56
N VAL A 32 15.62 1.71 -13.73
CA VAL A 32 17.06 1.81 -13.51
C VAL A 32 17.75 1.61 -14.85
N ASP A 33 18.58 2.57 -15.24
CA ASP A 33 19.38 2.51 -16.46
C ASP A 33 20.82 2.14 -16.09
N PHE A 34 21.31 1.03 -16.65
CA PHE A 34 22.68 0.54 -16.47
C PHE A 34 23.57 0.90 -17.67
N ASP A 35 24.89 0.92 -17.45
CA ASP A 35 25.96 1.41 -18.37
C ASP A 35 26.09 0.73 -19.76
N ALA A 36 25.10 -0.07 -20.17
CA ALA A 36 25.03 -0.69 -21.49
C ALA A 36 23.69 -0.41 -22.20
N GLY A 37 22.94 0.60 -21.75
CA GLY A 37 21.62 0.92 -22.31
C GLY A 37 20.54 -0.09 -21.93
N HIS A 38 20.80 -0.92 -20.93
CA HIS A 38 19.80 -1.83 -20.37
C HIS A 38 18.97 -1.06 -19.34
N ALA A 39 17.68 -0.99 -19.61
CA ALA A 39 16.69 -0.44 -18.70
C ALA A 39 15.98 -1.59 -17.98
N VAL A 40 15.93 -1.55 -16.65
CA VAL A 40 15.17 -2.48 -15.83
C VAL A 40 14.06 -1.73 -15.11
N TYR A 41 12.85 -2.22 -15.22
CA TYR A 41 11.70 -1.71 -14.49
C TYR A 41 11.47 -2.57 -13.26
N ILE A 42 11.48 -1.97 -12.08
CA ILE A 42 11.19 -2.65 -10.82
C ILE A 42 9.85 -2.15 -10.30
N TYR A 43 8.94 -3.08 -10.03
CA TYR A 43 7.59 -2.79 -9.55
C TYR A 43 7.06 -3.88 -8.63
N VAL A 44 6.00 -3.54 -7.91
CA VAL A 44 5.24 -4.47 -7.09
C VAL A 44 4.15 -5.11 -7.94
N GLU A 45 4.09 -6.44 -7.93
CA GLU A 45 2.94 -7.17 -8.45
C GLU A 45 1.83 -7.23 -7.40
N THR A 46 0.64 -6.76 -7.80
CA THR A 46 -0.50 -6.59 -6.89
C THR A 46 -1.19 -7.91 -6.54
N TYR A 47 -0.97 -8.97 -7.32
CA TYR A 47 -1.68 -10.23 -7.16
C TYR A 47 -1.00 -11.16 -6.15
N ASP A 48 0.34 -11.17 -6.14
CA ASP A 48 1.16 -12.12 -5.39
C ASP A 48 2.04 -11.45 -4.32
N ASN A 49 1.99 -10.12 -4.21
CA ASN A 49 2.83 -9.33 -3.31
C ASN A 49 4.34 -9.54 -3.55
N LEU A 50 4.74 -9.81 -4.79
CA LEU A 50 6.14 -9.94 -5.18
C LEU A 50 6.69 -8.63 -5.76
N ILE A 51 8.00 -8.43 -5.62
CA ILE A 51 8.71 -7.36 -6.33
C ILE A 51 9.31 -7.99 -7.59
N THR A 52 8.98 -7.43 -8.74
CA THR A 52 9.40 -7.95 -10.04
C THR A 52 10.34 -6.95 -10.71
N ALA A 53 11.48 -7.46 -11.20
CA ALA A 53 12.38 -6.77 -12.10
C ALA A 53 12.08 -7.22 -13.54
N ARG A 54 11.75 -6.27 -14.42
CA ARG A 54 11.41 -6.49 -15.83
C ARG A 54 12.47 -5.90 -16.74
N PHE A 55 12.96 -6.71 -17.65
CA PHE A 55 13.89 -6.34 -18.71
C PHE A 55 13.24 -6.52 -20.08
N GLU A 56 13.47 -5.56 -20.99
CA GLU A 56 12.99 -5.62 -22.37
C GLU A 56 14.15 -5.53 -23.36
N THR A 57 14.20 -6.43 -24.34
CA THR A 57 15.20 -6.39 -25.42
C THR A 57 14.56 -6.65 -26.79
N LYS A 58 15.21 -6.14 -27.84
CA LYS A 58 14.88 -6.41 -29.26
C LYS A 58 15.88 -7.33 -29.94
N GLU A 59 16.92 -7.77 -29.22
CA GLU A 59 17.89 -8.73 -29.75
C GLU A 59 17.16 -10.03 -30.11
N ALA A 60 17.31 -10.48 -31.35
CA ALA A 60 16.61 -11.65 -31.86
C ALA A 60 17.42 -12.94 -31.64
N ASP A 61 18.74 -12.81 -31.51
CA ASP A 61 19.64 -13.92 -31.25
C ASP A 61 19.49 -14.41 -29.79
N PRO A 62 19.06 -15.67 -29.57
CA PRO A 62 18.84 -16.21 -28.23
C PRO A 62 20.12 -16.27 -27.38
N ASP A 63 21.29 -16.51 -28.00
CA ASP A 63 22.55 -16.65 -27.26
C ASP A 63 23.03 -15.27 -26.77
N LYS A 64 22.88 -14.24 -27.61
CA LYS A 64 23.15 -12.85 -27.20
C LYS A 64 22.18 -12.36 -26.14
N ARG A 65 20.88 -12.64 -26.30
CA ARG A 65 19.88 -12.30 -25.26
C ARG A 65 20.26 -12.92 -23.92
N ARG A 66 20.60 -14.22 -23.91
CA ARG A 66 21.01 -14.92 -22.70
C ARG A 66 22.23 -14.28 -22.06
N PHE A 67 23.24 -13.94 -22.85
CA PHE A 67 24.44 -13.23 -22.38
C PHE A 67 24.11 -11.85 -21.78
N GLU A 68 23.24 -11.07 -22.44
CA GLU A 68 22.78 -9.77 -21.91
C GLU A 68 22.04 -9.92 -20.58
N ILE A 69 21.17 -10.92 -20.48
CA ILE A 69 20.40 -11.23 -19.27
C ILE A 69 21.31 -11.63 -18.11
N ASP A 70 22.27 -12.53 -18.34
CA ASP A 70 23.22 -12.97 -17.31
C ASP A 70 24.04 -11.79 -16.80
N LYS A 71 24.57 -10.97 -17.72
CA LYS A 71 25.32 -9.75 -17.38
C LYS A 71 24.45 -8.76 -16.60
N LEU A 72 23.19 -8.58 -17.00
CA LEU A 72 22.25 -7.68 -16.33
C LEU A 72 21.96 -8.15 -14.90
N ARG A 73 21.75 -9.46 -14.72
CA ARG A 73 21.55 -10.07 -13.41
C ARG A 73 22.75 -9.85 -12.50
N ASP A 74 23.97 -10.07 -12.99
CA ASP A 74 25.19 -9.85 -12.21
C ASP A 74 25.33 -8.39 -11.74
N VAL A 75 24.98 -7.43 -12.61
CA VAL A 75 24.97 -6.01 -12.25
C VAL A 75 23.88 -5.74 -11.21
N LEU A 76 22.66 -6.24 -11.41
CA LEU A 76 21.54 -5.99 -10.48
C LEU A 76 21.81 -6.59 -9.09
N VAL A 77 22.41 -7.78 -9.02
CA VAL A 77 22.85 -8.44 -7.76
C VAL A 77 23.93 -7.62 -7.07
N ARG A 78 24.84 -7.01 -7.83
CA ARG A 78 25.88 -6.14 -7.25
C ARG A 78 25.30 -4.85 -6.68
N GLU A 79 24.40 -4.18 -7.41
CA GLU A 79 23.80 -2.91 -6.97
C GLU A 79 22.78 -3.11 -5.84
N ILE A 80 22.12 -4.27 -5.77
CA ILE A 80 21.14 -4.62 -4.74
C ILE A 80 21.62 -5.86 -3.95
N SER A 81 22.80 -5.74 -3.35
CA SER A 81 23.50 -6.85 -2.67
C SER A 81 22.78 -7.46 -1.47
N PHE A 82 21.72 -6.83 -0.97
CA PHE A 82 20.89 -7.31 0.14
C PHE A 82 19.61 -8.03 -0.33
N ALA A 83 19.39 -8.18 -1.64
CA ALA A 83 18.24 -8.86 -2.19
C ALA A 83 18.66 -10.10 -2.99
N ASP A 84 17.89 -11.17 -2.86
CA ASP A 84 17.99 -12.35 -3.70
C ASP A 84 17.23 -12.14 -5.00
N ILE A 85 17.97 -12.16 -6.12
CA ILE A 85 17.41 -11.96 -7.46
C ILE A 85 17.39 -13.28 -8.21
N SER A 86 16.18 -13.72 -8.59
CA SER A 86 16.00 -14.96 -9.34
C SER A 86 16.62 -14.89 -10.74
N GLU A 87 16.69 -16.03 -11.42
CA GLU A 87 16.96 -16.02 -12.86
C GLU A 87 15.82 -15.31 -13.61
N PHE A 88 16.18 -14.58 -14.66
CA PHE A 88 15.21 -13.94 -15.55
C PHE A 88 14.56 -15.00 -16.44
N GLN A 89 13.24 -15.03 -16.46
CA GLN A 89 12.44 -15.94 -17.28
C GLN A 89 11.72 -15.14 -18.38
N GLU A 90 11.61 -15.71 -19.58
CA GLU A 90 10.87 -15.08 -20.67
C GLU A 90 9.37 -15.08 -20.32
N ALA A 91 8.82 -13.90 -20.04
CA ALA A 91 7.42 -13.72 -19.71
C ALA A 91 6.56 -13.54 -20.97
N GLN A 92 7.09 -12.84 -21.98
CA GLN A 92 6.34 -12.51 -23.19
C GLN A 92 7.26 -12.20 -24.39
N SER A 93 6.82 -12.62 -25.58
CA SER A 93 7.43 -12.26 -26.87
C SER A 93 6.38 -11.69 -27.82
N VAL A 94 6.53 -10.41 -28.18
CA VAL A 94 5.58 -9.69 -29.07
C VAL A 94 6.35 -8.72 -29.98
N ASN A 95 6.11 -8.79 -31.29
CA ASN A 95 6.64 -7.84 -32.28
C ASN A 95 8.17 -7.64 -32.21
N ASN A 96 8.92 -8.74 -32.11
CA ASN A 96 10.39 -8.70 -31.99
C ASN A 96 10.86 -7.91 -30.74
N ARG A 97 10.03 -7.91 -29.70
CA ARG A 97 10.39 -7.54 -28.33
C ARG A 97 10.23 -8.74 -27.44
N TYR A 98 11.21 -8.94 -26.58
CA TYR A 98 11.26 -10.02 -25.62
C TYR A 98 11.29 -9.40 -24.23
N ILE A 99 10.36 -9.84 -23.39
CA ILE A 99 10.17 -9.36 -22.03
C ILE A 99 10.58 -10.48 -21.10
N TYR A 100 11.51 -10.16 -20.21
CA TYR A 100 12.01 -11.06 -19.20
C TYR A 100 11.68 -10.50 -17.82
N THR A 101 11.33 -11.38 -16.88
CA THR A 101 11.04 -11.01 -15.49
C THR A 101 11.85 -11.86 -14.52
N ALA A 102 12.30 -11.23 -13.43
CA ALA A 102 12.91 -11.90 -12.29
C ALA A 102 12.25 -11.40 -11.00
N SER A 103 12.10 -12.27 -10.01
CA SER A 103 11.64 -11.87 -8.68
C SER A 103 12.82 -11.29 -7.88
N VAL A 104 12.54 -10.26 -7.11
CA VAL A 104 13.46 -9.62 -6.17
C VAL A 104 12.92 -9.87 -4.77
N ASP A 105 13.59 -10.74 -4.02
CA ASP A 105 13.23 -11.04 -2.64
C ASP A 105 14.22 -10.37 -1.69
N ILE A 106 13.73 -9.76 -0.62
CA ILE A 106 14.59 -9.13 0.40
C ILE A 106 14.47 -9.95 1.65
N ASP A 107 15.61 -10.46 2.12
CA ASP A 107 15.69 -11.13 3.41
C ASP A 107 15.30 -10.15 4.53
N ASP A 108 14.34 -10.56 5.34
CA ASP A 108 13.85 -9.79 6.49
C ASP A 108 15.00 -9.48 7.49
N SER A 109 16.10 -10.23 7.44
CA SER A 109 17.30 -10.02 8.25
C SER A 109 18.04 -8.70 7.94
N VAL A 110 17.92 -8.17 6.73
CA VAL A 110 18.58 -6.94 6.27
C VAL A 110 18.21 -5.73 7.13
N PHE A 111 17.02 -5.76 7.72
CA PHE A 111 16.43 -4.68 8.49
C PHE A 111 16.88 -4.65 9.95
N PHE A 112 17.58 -5.69 10.42
CA PHE A 112 18.11 -5.77 11.78
C PHE A 112 19.52 -5.22 11.91
N HIS A 113 20.07 -4.60 10.86
CA HIS A 113 21.29 -3.83 11.00
C HIS A 113 20.93 -2.54 11.74
N GLU A 114 21.18 -2.58 13.05
CA GLU A 114 21.10 -1.49 14.01
C GLU A 114 21.23 -0.15 13.30
N THR A 115 20.21 0.69 13.47
CA THR A 115 20.31 2.13 13.26
C THR A 115 21.64 2.56 13.88
N ILE A 116 22.64 2.83 13.05
CA ILE A 116 23.86 3.47 13.52
C ILE A 116 23.35 4.83 13.97
N VAL A 117 23.12 4.95 15.28
CA VAL A 117 22.95 6.23 15.94
C VAL A 117 24.28 6.92 15.70
N ILE A 118 24.35 7.70 14.62
CA ILE A 118 25.42 8.67 14.43
C ILE A 118 25.26 9.59 15.62
N GLY A 119 26.04 9.31 16.66
CA GLY A 119 26.08 10.11 17.86
C GLY A 119 26.33 11.53 17.42
N ASN A 120 25.37 12.41 17.69
CA ASN A 120 25.68 13.82 17.79
C ASN A 120 26.83 13.88 18.79
N GLU A 121 28.04 14.16 18.29
CA GLU A 121 29.11 14.65 19.13
C GLU A 121 28.52 15.82 19.91
N ILE A 122 28.35 15.59 21.21
CA ILE A 122 28.05 16.63 22.16
C ILE A 122 29.21 17.62 22.03
N PRO A 123 28.97 18.89 21.66
CA PRO A 123 30.01 19.88 21.78
C PRO A 123 30.30 20.00 23.28
N GLU A 124 31.47 19.50 23.69
CA GLU A 124 32.07 19.86 24.98
C GLU A 124 32.27 21.38 24.97
N GLY A 125 31.40 22.11 25.66
CA GLY A 125 31.50 23.56 25.72
C GLY A 125 30.31 24.27 26.34
N ASP A 126 30.44 24.47 27.65
CA ASP A 126 29.89 25.59 28.43
C ASP A 126 28.44 25.61 28.96
N GLU A 127 28.43 25.83 30.28
CA GLU A 127 27.48 26.60 31.10
C GLU A 127 26.07 26.07 31.37
N VAL A 128 26.02 25.31 32.47
CA VAL A 128 25.03 25.36 33.54
C VAL A 128 24.23 26.68 33.61
N LEU A 129 22.91 26.60 33.40
CA LEU A 129 21.95 27.56 33.95
C LEU A 129 20.80 26.81 34.63
N LEU A 130 20.88 26.79 35.96
CA LEU A 130 19.82 26.41 36.88
C LEU A 130 18.68 27.43 36.77
N ILE A 131 17.51 27.03 36.26
CA ILE A 131 16.28 27.79 36.44
C ILE A 131 15.46 27.07 37.50
N GLN A 132 15.26 27.79 38.61
CA GLN A 132 14.54 27.38 39.80
C GLN A 132 13.06 27.17 39.52
N GLU A 133 12.53 26.15 40.18
CA GLU A 133 11.11 25.92 40.42
C GLU A 133 10.53 27.11 41.20
N ASN A 134 9.50 27.75 40.64
CA ASN A 134 8.59 28.60 41.40
C ASN A 134 7.20 27.98 41.30
N GLU A 135 6.81 27.34 42.40
CA GLU A 135 5.41 27.11 42.77
C GLU A 135 4.75 28.46 43.05
N GLU A 136 3.66 28.77 42.34
CA GLU A 136 2.58 29.59 42.90
C GLU A 136 1.24 28.93 42.59
N GLU A 137 0.59 28.49 43.66
CA GLU A 137 -0.82 28.15 43.74
C GLU A 137 -1.67 29.32 43.22
N SER A 138 -2.63 29.03 42.34
CA SER A 138 -3.81 29.89 42.22
C SER A 138 -5.06 29.03 42.07
N ILE A 139 -5.79 28.98 43.17
CA ILE A 139 -7.12 28.42 43.32
C ILE A 139 -8.09 29.30 42.50
N SER A 140 -8.70 28.75 41.46
CA SER A 140 -9.90 29.33 40.85
C SER A 140 -11.00 28.28 40.82
N ASP A 141 -11.88 28.45 41.80
CA ASP A 141 -13.22 27.89 41.93
C ASP A 141 -14.07 28.29 40.71
N ALA A 142 -14.39 27.33 39.83
CA ALA A 142 -15.24 27.55 38.67
C ALA A 142 -16.00 26.27 38.27
N LEU A 143 -17.25 26.21 38.75
CA LEU A 143 -18.42 25.58 38.11
C LEU A 143 -18.22 24.20 37.47
N GLU A 144 -18.59 23.18 38.23
CA GLU A 144 -18.94 21.84 37.72
C GLU A 144 -20.11 21.95 36.71
N ILE A 145 -19.78 22.06 35.43
CA ILE A 145 -20.70 21.74 34.35
C ILE A 145 -20.76 20.20 34.31
N PRO A 146 -21.95 19.57 34.43
CA PRO A 146 -22.09 18.14 34.24
C PRO A 146 -21.62 17.81 32.83
N THR A 147 -20.44 17.21 32.73
CA THR A 147 -19.90 16.72 31.47
C THR A 147 -20.76 15.51 31.11
N GLU A 148 -21.79 15.74 30.30
CA GLU A 148 -22.56 14.68 29.67
C GLU A 148 -21.56 13.72 29.03
N ARG A 149 -21.49 12.50 29.58
CA ARG A 149 -20.66 11.44 29.01
C ARG A 149 -21.12 11.27 27.55
N PRO A 150 -20.23 11.40 26.56
CA PRO A 150 -20.60 11.16 25.18
C PRO A 150 -21.17 9.74 25.10
N ILE A 151 -22.42 9.65 24.69
CA ILE A 151 -23.11 8.39 24.44
C ILE A 151 -22.29 7.72 23.34
N ALA A 152 -21.69 6.56 23.63
CA ALA A 152 -20.95 5.80 22.64
C ALA A 152 -21.91 5.45 21.49
N LEU A 153 -21.68 6.07 20.32
CA LEU A 153 -22.44 5.79 19.12
C LEU A 153 -22.20 4.34 18.71
N SER A 154 -23.22 3.70 18.15
CA SER A 154 -23.06 2.38 17.57
C SER A 154 -22.09 2.45 16.38
N PRO A 155 -21.36 1.36 16.05
CA PRO A 155 -20.39 1.35 14.94
C PRO A 155 -20.97 1.83 13.60
N VAL A 156 -22.28 1.62 13.38
CA VAL A 156 -22.99 2.03 12.16
C VAL A 156 -23.25 3.54 12.13
N GLU A 157 -23.54 4.15 13.28
CA GLU A 157 -23.75 5.60 13.37
C GLU A 157 -22.45 6.37 13.12
N GLU A 158 -21.31 5.85 13.59
CA GLU A 158 -19.99 6.42 13.28
C GLU A 158 -19.68 6.36 11.78
N VAL A 159 -20.06 5.25 11.11
CA VAL A 159 -19.92 5.11 9.65
C VAL A 159 -20.80 6.12 8.92
N ILE A 160 -22.02 6.37 9.38
CA ILE A 160 -22.93 7.34 8.77
C ILE A 160 -22.35 8.75 8.85
N GLU A 161 -21.88 9.17 10.02
CA GLU A 161 -21.30 10.49 10.20
C GLU A 161 -20.12 10.72 9.24
N GLN A 162 -19.29 9.71 9.03
CA GLN A 162 -18.21 9.78 8.05
C GLN A 162 -18.72 9.85 6.60
N LEU A 163 -19.74 9.07 6.25
CA LEU A 163 -20.33 9.04 4.91
C LEU A 163 -21.02 10.33 4.51
N GLU A 164 -21.64 11.04 5.45
CA GLU A 164 -22.29 12.33 5.20
C GLU A 164 -21.29 13.41 4.76
N THR A 165 -20.03 13.31 5.17
CA THR A 165 -18.98 14.26 4.76
C THR A 165 -18.53 14.10 3.31
N ILE A 166 -18.92 13.00 2.65
CA ILE A 166 -18.43 12.63 1.34
C ILE A 166 -19.47 12.98 0.28
N ASP A 167 -19.03 13.60 -0.81
CA ASP A 167 -19.91 13.81 -1.96
C ASP A 167 -19.86 12.63 -2.95
N ALA A 168 -20.88 12.52 -3.79
CA ALA A 168 -20.96 11.46 -4.81
C ALA A 168 -19.79 11.51 -5.84
N LYS A 169 -19.12 12.65 -5.98
CA LYS A 169 -17.97 12.82 -6.89
C LYS A 169 -16.71 12.23 -6.26
N MET A 170 -16.46 12.45 -4.98
CA MET A 170 -15.38 11.87 -4.19
C MET A 170 -15.48 10.35 -4.13
N LEU A 171 -16.69 9.82 -3.90
CA LEU A 171 -16.95 8.39 -3.99
C LEU A 171 -16.54 7.85 -5.36
N ARG A 172 -17.00 8.50 -6.44
CA ARG A 172 -16.69 8.06 -7.81
C ARG A 172 -15.20 8.07 -8.09
N GLN A 173 -14.50 9.14 -7.70
CA GLN A 173 -13.05 9.27 -7.87
C GLN A 173 -12.30 8.18 -7.10
N SER A 174 -12.74 7.89 -5.88
CA SER A 174 -12.12 6.84 -5.06
C SER A 174 -12.32 5.47 -5.69
N LEU A 175 -13.55 5.15 -6.14
CA LEU A 175 -13.84 3.91 -6.86
C LEU A 175 -13.07 3.79 -8.19
N ASP A 176 -12.79 4.90 -8.87
CA ASP A 176 -11.96 4.93 -10.08
C ASP A 176 -10.47 4.69 -9.75
N MET A 177 -9.99 5.18 -8.61
CA MET A 177 -8.60 5.01 -8.16
C MET A 177 -8.26 3.57 -7.81
N VAL A 178 -9.24 2.78 -7.32
CA VAL A 178 -9.08 1.34 -7.03
C VAL A 178 -9.07 0.46 -8.29
N ASN A 179 -9.17 1.08 -9.47
CA ASN A 179 -9.21 0.41 -10.77
C ASN A 179 -10.32 -0.66 -10.89
N LEU A 180 -11.42 -0.50 -10.13
CA LEU A 180 -12.56 -1.39 -10.26
C LEU A 180 -13.24 -1.17 -11.61
N LYS A 181 -13.54 -2.28 -12.29
CA LYS A 181 -14.33 -2.24 -13.52
C LYS A 181 -15.63 -1.50 -13.23
N ARG A 182 -16.02 -0.59 -14.13
CA ARG A 182 -17.27 0.18 -14.00
C ARG A 182 -18.52 -0.73 -13.86
N SER A 183 -18.45 -1.93 -14.42
CA SER A 183 -19.48 -2.96 -14.36
C SER A 183 -19.28 -4.00 -13.26
N SER A 184 -18.31 -3.84 -12.35
CA SER A 184 -18.12 -4.74 -11.21
C SER A 184 -19.33 -4.65 -10.27
N ASN A 185 -19.82 -5.80 -9.80
CA ASN A 185 -20.92 -5.85 -8.85
C ASN A 185 -20.54 -5.16 -7.53
N VAL A 186 -19.28 -5.29 -7.10
CA VAL A 186 -18.77 -4.65 -5.88
C VAL A 186 -18.87 -3.14 -5.98
N ARG A 187 -18.50 -2.58 -7.15
CA ARG A 187 -18.63 -1.14 -7.38
C ARG A 187 -20.08 -0.67 -7.31
N MET A 188 -20.99 -1.45 -7.89
CA MET A 188 -22.43 -1.14 -7.86
C MET A 188 -23.00 -1.26 -6.45
N ALA A 189 -22.60 -2.27 -5.69
CA ALA A 189 -22.97 -2.47 -4.29
C ALA A 189 -22.54 -1.27 -3.44
N LEU A 190 -21.25 -0.89 -3.49
CA LEU A 190 -20.73 0.27 -2.76
C LEU A 190 -21.46 1.57 -3.14
N THR A 191 -21.78 1.75 -4.42
CA THR A 191 -22.56 2.93 -4.87
C THR A 191 -23.97 2.96 -4.30
N ARG A 192 -24.62 1.79 -4.13
CA ARG A 192 -25.96 1.71 -3.55
C ARG A 192 -25.94 1.91 -2.05
N ILE A 193 -25.01 1.24 -1.35
CA ILE A 193 -24.81 1.38 0.10
C ILE A 193 -24.58 2.85 0.45
N PHE A 194 -23.72 3.54 -0.30
CA PHE A 194 -23.46 4.96 -0.10
C PHE A 194 -24.71 5.84 -0.25
N ARG A 195 -25.62 5.52 -1.19
CA ARG A 195 -26.87 6.28 -1.38
C ARG A 195 -27.87 6.09 -0.24
N SER A 196 -27.71 5.01 0.52
CA SER A 196 -28.54 4.68 1.68
C SER A 196 -27.91 5.12 3.01
N ALA A 197 -26.80 5.86 2.97
CA ALA A 197 -26.04 6.28 4.14
C ALA A 197 -26.69 7.42 4.95
N GLY A 198 -27.98 7.71 4.75
CA GLY A 198 -28.71 8.74 5.51
C GLY A 198 -29.49 8.19 6.71
N ASP A 199 -29.60 6.88 6.85
CA ASP A 199 -30.30 6.21 7.94
C ASP A 199 -29.61 4.88 8.32
N ALA A 200 -29.48 4.62 9.62
CA ALA A 200 -28.75 3.45 10.14
C ALA A 200 -29.41 2.11 9.81
N GLU A 201 -30.74 2.06 9.86
CA GLU A 201 -31.49 0.86 9.52
C GLU A 201 -31.43 0.60 8.01
N GLU A 202 -31.61 1.64 7.19
CA GLU A 202 -31.49 1.54 5.74
C GLU A 202 -30.07 1.15 5.29
N LEU A 203 -29.04 1.71 5.92
CA LEU A 203 -27.65 1.38 5.62
C LEU A 203 -27.36 -0.09 5.93
N THR A 204 -27.75 -0.56 7.12
CA THR A 204 -27.56 -1.96 7.54
C THR A 204 -28.28 -2.92 6.60
N LEU A 205 -29.54 -2.64 6.28
CA LEU A 205 -30.34 -3.45 5.37
C LEU A 205 -29.75 -3.46 3.94
N SER A 206 -29.22 -2.32 3.50
CA SER A 206 -28.56 -2.21 2.19
C SER A 206 -27.28 -3.03 2.13
N ILE A 207 -26.45 -3.01 3.18
CA ILE A 207 -25.25 -3.85 3.29
C ILE A 207 -25.62 -5.33 3.24
N GLN A 208 -26.60 -5.77 4.02
CA GLN A 208 -27.06 -7.17 4.04
C GLN A 208 -27.56 -7.64 2.66
N ASN A 209 -28.36 -6.80 1.99
CA ASN A 209 -28.94 -7.09 0.69
C ASN A 209 -27.89 -7.15 -0.42
N GLU A 210 -26.92 -6.23 -0.42
CA GLU A 210 -25.86 -6.23 -1.42
C GLU A 210 -24.84 -7.33 -1.15
N ALA A 211 -24.50 -7.61 0.12
CA ALA A 211 -23.65 -8.73 0.50
C ALA A 211 -24.19 -10.08 -0.02
N GLY A 212 -25.51 -10.31 0.06
CA GLY A 212 -26.15 -11.52 -0.46
C GLY A 212 -26.03 -11.71 -1.98
N LYS A 213 -25.68 -10.65 -2.73
CA LYS A 213 -25.49 -10.71 -4.19
C LYS A 213 -24.04 -10.99 -4.58
N LEU A 214 -23.07 -10.71 -3.70
CA LEU A 214 -21.64 -10.84 -3.96
C LEU A 214 -21.13 -12.24 -3.63
N THR A 215 -21.52 -13.21 -4.46
CA THR A 215 -21.20 -14.64 -4.24
C THR A 215 -20.18 -15.18 -5.23
N SER A 216 -19.88 -14.47 -6.32
CA SER A 216 -18.96 -14.99 -7.33
C SER A 216 -17.51 -14.86 -6.88
N HIS A 217 -16.63 -15.74 -7.40
CA HIS A 217 -15.21 -15.70 -7.07
C HIS A 217 -14.56 -14.35 -7.42
N ASN A 218 -14.99 -13.72 -8.52
CA ASN A 218 -14.52 -12.40 -8.91
C ASN A 218 -14.95 -11.32 -7.92
N ASP A 219 -16.19 -11.36 -7.42
CA ASP A 219 -16.68 -10.39 -6.42
C ASP A 219 -15.87 -10.48 -5.11
N LEU A 220 -15.58 -11.71 -4.67
CA LEU A 220 -14.76 -11.95 -3.48
C LEU A 220 -13.31 -11.50 -3.68
N GLY A 221 -12.74 -11.71 -4.87
CA GLY A 221 -11.42 -11.22 -5.23
C GLY A 221 -11.35 -9.69 -5.22
N ASP A 222 -12.31 -9.04 -5.87
CA ASP A 222 -12.45 -7.58 -5.90
C ASP A 222 -12.58 -7.02 -4.48
N LEU A 223 -13.44 -7.61 -3.62
CA LEU A 223 -13.61 -7.16 -2.23
C LEU A 223 -12.31 -7.25 -1.41
N ARG A 224 -11.56 -8.35 -1.51
CA ARG A 224 -10.27 -8.50 -0.81
C ARG A 224 -9.26 -7.48 -1.29
N MET A 225 -9.19 -7.26 -2.60
CA MET A 225 -8.30 -6.28 -3.19
C MET A 225 -8.62 -4.86 -2.69
N ILE A 226 -9.90 -4.47 -2.71
CA ILE A 226 -10.32 -3.13 -2.25
C ILE A 226 -10.03 -2.96 -0.76
N LYS A 227 -10.29 -3.98 0.07
CA LYS A 227 -9.99 -3.96 1.51
C LYS A 227 -8.50 -3.76 1.78
N ALA A 228 -7.63 -4.37 0.98
CA ALA A 228 -6.18 -4.21 1.10
C ALA A 228 -5.67 -2.84 0.63
N ILE A 229 -6.34 -2.21 -0.34
CA ILE A 229 -5.96 -0.89 -0.86
C ILE A 229 -6.45 0.25 0.06
N HIS A 230 -7.61 0.09 0.68
CA HIS A 230 -8.26 1.13 1.47
C HIS A 230 -8.20 0.89 2.98
N THR A 231 -7.03 0.53 3.51
CA THR A 231 -6.84 0.30 4.96
C THR A 231 -6.98 1.58 5.79
N ASP A 232 -6.77 2.76 5.20
CA ASP A 232 -6.80 4.06 5.89
C ASP A 232 -7.69 5.09 5.16
N GLY A 233 -8.59 4.62 4.28
CA GLY A 233 -9.44 5.47 3.46
C GLY A 233 -10.79 5.76 4.10
N PHE A 234 -11.47 6.82 3.65
CA PHE A 234 -12.82 7.14 4.13
C PHE A 234 -13.89 6.07 3.77
N LEU A 235 -13.59 5.19 2.82
CA LEU A 235 -14.46 4.05 2.48
C LEU A 235 -14.20 2.83 3.35
N GLU A 236 -13.12 2.83 4.14
CA GLU A 236 -12.69 1.71 4.97
C GLU A 236 -13.83 1.16 5.83
N PRO A 237 -14.62 1.98 6.55
CA PRO A 237 -15.63 1.43 7.44
C PRO A 237 -16.74 0.71 6.68
N VAL A 238 -17.16 1.26 5.53
CA VAL A 238 -18.18 0.63 4.68
C VAL A 238 -17.68 -0.65 4.04
N ILE A 239 -16.44 -0.64 3.56
CA ILE A 239 -15.80 -1.83 2.98
C ILE A 239 -15.65 -2.90 4.07
N GLY A 240 -15.28 -2.51 5.28
CA GLY A 240 -15.19 -3.35 6.47
C GLY A 240 -16.50 -4.07 6.75
N LEU A 241 -17.58 -3.31 6.95
CA LEU A 241 -18.93 -3.86 7.21
C LEU A 241 -19.41 -4.77 6.08
N LEU A 242 -19.20 -4.38 4.81
CA LEU A 242 -19.58 -5.21 3.67
C LEU A 242 -18.77 -6.52 3.63
N CYS A 243 -17.47 -6.46 3.92
CA CYS A 243 -16.63 -7.65 3.99
C CYS A 243 -17.04 -8.57 5.15
N GLU A 244 -17.29 -8.03 6.34
CA GLU A 244 -17.77 -8.80 7.49
C GLU A 244 -19.07 -9.52 7.17
N GLU A 245 -20.01 -8.84 6.52
CA GLU A 245 -21.29 -9.44 6.14
C GLU A 245 -21.12 -10.54 5.05
N VAL A 246 -20.29 -10.29 4.04
CA VAL A 246 -20.03 -11.26 2.95
C VAL A 246 -19.27 -12.48 3.46
N PHE A 247 -18.19 -12.29 4.22
CA PHE A 247 -17.35 -13.39 4.70
C PHE A 247 -17.92 -14.08 5.94
N GLY A 248 -18.62 -13.35 6.81
CA GLY A 248 -19.31 -13.89 7.98
C GLY A 248 -20.44 -14.85 7.62
N LYS A 249 -21.21 -14.56 6.56
CA LYS A 249 -22.23 -15.47 6.04
C LYS A 249 -21.66 -16.77 5.48
N ASN A 250 -20.50 -16.70 4.84
CA ASN A 250 -19.82 -17.87 4.25
C ASN A 250 -19.15 -18.77 5.29
N LEU A 251 -18.96 -18.30 6.53
CA LEU A 251 -18.44 -19.11 7.64
C LEU A 251 -19.54 -19.91 8.37
N ASN A 252 -20.81 -19.51 8.22
CA ASN A 252 -21.97 -20.09 8.89
C ASN A 252 -22.91 -20.89 7.97
N SER A 253 -22.59 -21.02 6.68
CA SER A 253 -23.34 -21.80 5.68
C SER A 253 -22.58 -23.07 5.30
#